data_AF-A0A1C3NLK4-F1
#
_entry.id   AF-A0A1C3NLK4-F1
#
_cell.length_a   1.000
_cell.length_b   1.000
_cell.length_c   1.000
_cell.angle_alpha   90.00
_cell.angle_beta   90.00
_cell.angle_gamma   90.00
#
_symmetry.space_group_name_H-M   'P 1'
#
loop_
_entity.id
_entity.type
_entity.pdbx_description
1 polymer ?
#
loop_
_entity_poly.entity_id
_entity_poly.type
_entity_poly.pdbx_seq_one_letter_code
_entity_poly.pdbx_strand_id
1 'polypeptide(L)' 'MFDAMTDTVTQDMSKILQTKAADPSGQRLRNVEAALDATAQQVRVRWSEASDQAARSDFNVLHDGITAARNIVAHIAGMP' A
#
# COMPACT_ATOMS: atom_id res chain seq x y z
N MET A 1 -15.69 -9.91 -15.05
CA MET A 1 -15.05 -8.69 -14.48
C MET A 1 -14.34 -9.01 -13.17
N PHE A 2 -14.97 -9.76 -12.25
CA PHE A 2 -14.34 -10.25 -11.01
C PHE A 2 -13.07 -11.12 -11.25
N ASP A 3 -13.08 -11.98 -12.28
CA ASP A 3 -11.92 -12.83 -12.58
C ASP A 3 -10.69 -12.02 -13.04
N ALA A 4 -10.87 -11.05 -13.93
CA ALA A 4 -9.79 -10.18 -14.40
C ALA A 4 -9.18 -9.30 -13.28
N MET A 5 -10.01 -8.90 -12.30
CA MET A 5 -9.55 -8.18 -11.11
C MET A 5 -8.71 -9.08 -10.22
N THR A 6 -9.13 -10.34 -10.06
CA THR A 6 -8.38 -11.38 -9.32
C THR A 6 -7.04 -11.69 -9.99
N ASP A 7 -6.99 -11.74 -11.33
CA ASP A 7 -5.76 -12.00 -12.09
C ASP A 7 -4.74 -10.88 -11.92
N THR A 8 -5.19 -9.63 -12.00
CA THR A 8 -4.32 -8.45 -11.84
C THR A 8 -3.73 -8.40 -10.42
N VAL A 9 -4.57 -8.63 -9.40
CA VAL A 9 -4.13 -8.72 -8.01
C VAL A 9 -3.13 -9.85 -7.82
N THR A 10 -3.39 -11.03 -8.39
CA THR A 10 -2.49 -12.19 -8.31
C THR A 10 -1.14 -11.90 -8.96
N GLN A 11 -1.15 -11.22 -10.12
CA GLN A 11 0.07 -10.83 -10.82
C GLN A 11 0.89 -9.83 -10.00
N ASP A 12 0.25 -8.83 -9.41
CA ASP A 12 0.95 -7.82 -8.60
C ASP A 12 1.51 -8.42 -7.31
N MET A 13 0.78 -9.31 -6.64
CA MET A 13 1.29 -10.08 -5.51
C MET A 13 2.50 -10.93 -5.89
N SER A 14 2.47 -11.56 -7.07
CA SER A 14 3.60 -12.32 -7.60
C SER A 14 4.84 -11.45 -7.82
N LYS A 15 4.69 -10.21 -8.29
CA LYS A 15 5.81 -9.27 -8.44
C LYS A 15 6.43 -8.87 -7.09
N ILE A 16 5.61 -8.72 -6.04
CA ILE A 16 6.12 -8.40 -4.70
C ILE A 16 6.90 -9.60 -4.13
N LEU A 17 6.40 -10.83 -4.33
CA LEU A 17 7.11 -12.06 -3.96
C LEU A 17 8.43 -12.22 -4.73
N GLN A 18 8.44 -11.95 -6.03
CA GLN A 18 9.67 -11.94 -6.83
C GLN A 18 10.65 -10.88 -6.34
N THR A 19 10.16 -9.70 -5.94
CA THR A 19 10.99 -8.64 -5.36
C THR A 19 11.64 -9.08 -4.05
N LYS A 20 10.91 -9.79 -3.18
CA LYS A 20 11.45 -10.40 -1.96
C LYS A 20 12.54 -11.43 -2.29
N ALA A 21 12.25 -12.36 -3.19
CA ALA A 21 13.19 -13.41 -3.57
C ALA A 21 14.49 -12.85 -4.18
N ALA A 22 14.39 -11.75 -4.93
CA ALA A 22 15.53 -11.07 -5.55
C ALA A 22 16.31 -10.15 -4.59
N ASP A 23 15.81 -9.88 -3.38
CA ASP A 23 16.46 -9.02 -2.38
C ASP A 23 16.58 -9.74 -1.03
N PRO A 24 17.64 -10.54 -0.81
CA PRO A 24 17.88 -11.25 0.45
C PRO A 24 18.01 -10.32 1.66
N SER A 25 18.37 -9.05 1.46
CA SER A 25 18.46 -8.08 2.54
C SER A 25 17.08 -7.64 3.05
N GLY A 26 16.05 -7.79 2.22
CA GLY A 26 14.69 -7.30 2.46
C GLY A 26 14.56 -5.77 2.48
N GLN A 27 15.62 -5.03 2.14
CA GLN A 27 15.64 -3.58 2.25
C GLN A 27 14.66 -2.91 1.28
N ARG A 28 14.44 -3.47 0.09
CA ARG A 28 13.50 -2.93 -0.90
C ARG A 28 12.07 -2.93 -0.36
N LEU A 29 11.61 -4.03 0.24
CA LEU A 29 10.27 -4.08 0.81
C LEU A 29 10.13 -3.18 2.04
N ARG A 30 11.16 -3.08 2.89
CA ARG A 30 11.18 -2.12 4.01
C ARG A 30 11.09 -0.66 3.53
N ASN A 31 11.79 -0.31 2.46
CA ASN A 31 11.72 1.03 1.88
C ASN A 31 10.33 1.33 1.31
N VAL A 32 9.68 0.33 0.68
CA VAL A 32 8.30 0.47 0.20
C VAL A 32 7.34 0.66 1.38
N GLU A 33 7.47 -0.13 2.44
CA GLU A 33 6.65 0.04 3.65
C GLU A 33 6.80 1.45 4.24
N ALA A 34 8.03 1.94 4.37
CA ALA A 34 8.30 3.28 4.88
C ALA A 34 7.72 4.39 3.98
N ALA A 35 7.80 4.22 2.65
CA ALA A 35 7.21 5.17 1.70
C ALA A 35 5.68 5.19 1.79
N LEU A 36 5.04 4.03 1.95
CA LEU A 36 3.59 3.92 2.14
C LEU A 36 3.16 4.57 3.45
N ASP A 37 3.90 4.35 4.54
CA ASP A 37 3.62 4.98 5.85
C ASP A 37 3.74 6.51 5.77
N ALA A 38 4.82 7.02 5.18
CA ALA A 38 5.00 8.46 4.98
C ALA A 38 3.88 9.07 4.11
N THR A 39 3.42 8.34 3.09
CA THR A 39 2.31 8.79 2.24
C THR A 39 1.00 8.82 3.02
N ALA A 40 0.71 7.81 3.85
CA ALA A 40 -0.48 7.81 4.72
C ALA A 40 -0.51 9.02 5.67
N GLN A 41 0.65 9.38 6.23
CA GLN A 41 0.78 10.57 7.07
C GLN A 41 0.50 11.86 6.28
N GLN A 42 1.02 11.99 5.06
CA GLN A 42 0.73 13.14 4.20
C GLN A 42 -0.76 13.24 3.84
N VAL A 43 -1.43 12.12 3.58
CA VAL A 43 -2.87 12.09 3.34
C VAL A 43 -3.66 12.59 4.55
N ARG A 44 -3.24 12.24 5.77
CA ARG A 44 -3.86 12.76 7.01
C ARG A 44 -3.67 14.27 7.17
N VAL A 45 -2.52 14.81 6.79
CA VAL A 45 -2.31 16.27 6.75
C VAL A 45 -3.28 16.92 5.78
N ARG A 46 -3.38 16.41 4.54
CA ARG A 46 -4.32 16.94 3.53
C ARG A 46 -5.78 16.81 3.93
N TRP A 47 -6.15 15.72 4.60
CA TRP A 47 -7.47 15.53 5.19
C TRP A 47 -7.81 16.63 6.20
N SER A 48 -6.84 17.03 7.04
CA SER A 48 -7.04 18.09 8.04
C SER A 48 -7.21 19.48 7.40
N GLU A 49 -6.60 19.70 6.23
CA GLU A 49 -6.70 20.93 5.44
C GLU A 49 -7.99 21.00 4.61
N ALA A 50 -8.72 19.88 4.46
CA ALA A 50 -9.90 19.81 3.61
C ALA A 50 -11.09 20.61 4.18
N SER A 51 -11.66 21.46 3.32
CA SER A 51 -12.75 22.39 3.65
C SER A 51 -14.16 21.80 3.60
N ASP A 52 -14.34 20.67 2.90
CA ASP A 52 -15.64 20.04 2.73
C ASP A 52 -15.62 18.54 3.06
N GLN A 53 -16.82 17.99 3.28
CA GLN A 53 -16.99 16.61 3.70
C GLN A 53 -16.70 15.60 2.58
N ALA A 54 -16.88 15.97 1.31
CA ALA A 54 -16.59 15.07 0.19
C ALA A 54 -15.09 14.83 0.07
N ALA A 55 -14.29 15.90 0.09
CA ALA A 55 -12.84 15.82 0.10
C ALA A 55 -12.31 15.02 1.31
N ARG A 56 -12.88 15.22 2.50
CA ARG A 56 -12.55 14.40 3.69
C ARG A 56 -12.88 12.93 3.51
N SER A 57 -13.99 12.62 2.86
CA SER A 57 -14.38 11.24 2.53
C SER A 57 -13.37 10.60 1.57
N ASP A 58 -12.99 11.32 0.51
CA ASP A 58 -12.01 10.84 -0.47
C ASP A 58 -10.64 10.58 0.16
N PHE A 59 -10.17 11.49 1.02
CA PHE A 59 -8.92 11.28 1.75
C PHE A 59 -8.98 10.12 2.74
N ASN A 60 -10.13 9.84 3.36
CA ASN A 60 -10.29 8.64 4.20
C ASN A 60 -10.18 7.36 3.36
N VAL A 61 -10.85 7.29 2.22
CA VAL A 61 -10.76 6.14 1.30
C VAL A 61 -9.31 5.94 0.84
N LEU A 62 -8.62 7.02 0.47
CA LEU A 62 -7.22 6.96 0.05
C LEU A 62 -6.30 6.49 1.18
N HIS A 63 -6.48 7.02 2.39
CA HIS A 63 -5.72 6.60 3.56
C HIS A 63 -5.88 5.11 3.84
N ASP A 64 -7.12 4.61 3.78
CA ASP A 64 -7.42 3.21 4.05
C ASP A 64 -6.83 2.30 2.97
N GLY A 65 -6.87 2.72 1.70
CA GLY A 65 -6.21 2.03 0.60
C GLY A 65 -4.68 1.95 0.76
N ILE A 66 -4.02 3.04 1.15
CA ILE A 66 -2.58 3.07 1.40
C ILE A 66 -2.22 2.18 2.60
N THR A 67 -3.04 2.22 3.66
CA THR A 67 -2.85 1.39 4.85
C THR A 67 -2.98 -0.10 4.50
N ALA A 68 -3.97 -0.47 3.68
CA ALA A 68 -4.12 -1.83 3.18
C ALA A 68 -2.91 -2.27 2.35
N ALA A 69 -2.42 -1.43 1.45
CA ALA A 69 -1.22 -1.71 0.65
C ALA A 69 0.02 -1.92 1.55
N ARG A 70 0.20 -1.08 2.58
CA ARG A 70 1.28 -1.22 3.56
C ARG A 70 1.20 -2.57 4.27
N ASN A 71 0.03 -2.97 4.72
CA ASN A 71 -0.19 -4.25 5.40
C ASN A 71 0.14 -5.45 4.51
N ILE A 72 -0.21 -5.40 3.22
CA ILE A 72 0.15 -6.43 2.24
C ILE A 72 1.68 -6.55 2.12
N VAL A 73 2.38 -5.44 1.96
CA VAL A 73 3.85 -5.42 1.83
C VAL A 73 4.51 -5.94 3.10
N ALA A 74 4.06 -5.49 4.28
CA ALA A 74 4.57 -5.94 5.56
C ALA A 74 4.35 -7.44 5.78
N HIS A 75 3.17 -7.96 5.41
CA HIS A 75 2.88 -9.38 5.48
C HIS A 75 3.86 -10.19 4.63
N ILE A 76 4.05 -9.82 3.36
CA ILE A 76 4.97 -10.51 2.45
C ILE A 76 6.42 -10.40 2.95
N ALA A 77 6.84 -9.23 3.43
CA ALA A 77 8.17 -9.03 3.99
C ALA A 77 8.44 -9.97 5.17
N GLY A 78 7.43 -10.22 6.02
CA GLY A 78 7.49 -11.12 7.18
C GLY A 78 7.31 -12.61 6.86
N MET A 79 6.96 -12.99 5.62
CA MET A 79 6.88 -14.40 5.23
C MET A 79 8.26 -15.08 5.32
N PRO A 80 8.35 -16.34 5.76
CA PRO A 80 9.59 -17.10 5.79
C PRO A 80 10.16 -17.36 4.39
#